data_AF-A0A7J4NLE1-F1
#
_entry.id   AF-A0A7J4NLE1-F1
#
_cell.length_a   1.000
_cell.length_b   1.000
_cell.length_c   1.000
_cell.angle_alpha   90.00
_cell.angle_beta   90.00
_cell.angle_gamma   90.00
#
_symmetry.space_group_name_H-M   'P 1'
#
loop_
_entity.id
_entity.type
_entity.pdbx_description
1 polymer ?
#
loop_
_entity_poly.entity_id
_entity_poly.type
_entity_poly.pdbx_seq_one_letter_code
_entity_poly.pdbx_strand_id
1 'polypeptide(L)'
;MHDPIIFAISILVVLYTATIVGALIEWAAARRAKQMRDAFHLQLIEDENPELYSFTRNQDGSLSLRLICMLKEFFENEHRFPELSLEATIRFEDLMALPSLVEEGVVTLPPKKPDRNPSKVVTEEVNKPDQIETLVAADIVDESNTL
;
A
#
# COMPACT_ATOMS: atom_id res chain seq x y z
N MET A 1 -59.88 13.05 19.11
CA MET A 1 -59.13 11.79 19.23
C MET A 1 -58.26 11.72 17.99
N HIS A 2 -56.95 11.98 18.12
CA HIS A 2 -56.04 11.88 16.99
C HIS A 2 -55.68 10.39 16.88
N ASP A 3 -56.10 9.72 15.80
CA ASP A 3 -55.84 8.29 15.68
C ASP A 3 -54.33 8.07 15.51
N PRO A 4 -53.67 7.41 16.48
CA PRO A 4 -52.21 7.26 16.48
C PRO A 4 -51.70 6.49 15.25
N ILE A 5 -52.57 5.67 14.66
CA ILE A 5 -52.29 4.90 13.44
C ILE A 5 -52.06 5.82 12.24
N ILE A 6 -52.90 6.85 12.07
CA ILE A 6 -52.78 7.79 10.94
C ILE A 6 -51.50 8.62 11.08
N PHE A 7 -51.19 9.05 12.30
CA PHE A 7 -49.95 9.74 12.61
C PHE A 7 -48.72 8.89 12.28
N ALA A 8 -48.69 7.62 12.72
CA ALA A 8 -47.59 6.71 12.43
C ALA A 8 -47.41 6.46 10.92
N ILE A 9 -48.50 6.24 10.17
CA ILE A 9 -48.44 6.04 8.71
C ILE A 9 -47.90 7.30 8.03
N SER A 10 -48.33 8.50 8.46
CA SER A 10 -47.83 9.75 7.88
C SER A 10 -46.32 9.92 8.06
N ILE A 11 -45.80 9.61 9.25
CA ILE A 11 -44.37 9.63 9.53
C ILE A 11 -43.65 8.58 8.70
N LEU A 12 -44.19 7.37 8.58
CA LEU A 12 -43.59 6.30 7.80
C LEU A 12 -43.44 6.69 6.33
N VAL A 13 -44.46 7.32 5.74
CA VAL A 13 -44.40 7.81 4.35
C VAL A 13 -43.34 8.90 4.21
N VAL A 14 -43.31 9.88 5.12
CA VAL A 14 -42.28 10.94 5.10
C VAL A 14 -40.88 10.35 5.22
N LEU A 15 -40.68 9.44 6.16
CA LEU A 15 -39.37 8.82 6.39
C LEU A 15 -38.95 7.95 5.21
N TYR A 16 -39.87 7.22 4.60
CA TYR A 16 -39.61 6.39 3.42
C TYR A 16 -39.22 7.22 2.19
N THR A 17 -39.91 8.35 1.96
CA THR A 17 -39.53 9.25 0.86
C THR A 17 -38.18 9.92 1.12
N ALA A 18 -37.89 10.31 2.37
CA ALA A 18 -36.61 10.88 2.75
C ALA A 18 -35.44 9.90 2.56
N THR A 19 -35.61 8.62 2.92
CA THR A 19 -34.56 7.61 2.71
C THR A 19 -34.30 7.33 1.23
N ILE A 20 -35.34 7.27 0.39
CA ILE A 20 -35.18 7.12 -1.06
C ILE A 20 -34.39 8.28 -1.64
N VAL A 21 -34.73 9.53 -1.29
CA VAL A 21 -34.02 10.71 -1.78
C VAL A 21 -32.56 10.70 -1.33
N GLY A 22 -32.29 10.34 -0.08
CA GLY A 22 -30.92 10.17 0.43
C GLY A 22 -30.12 9.16 -0.37
N ALA A 23 -30.69 7.97 -0.61
CA ALA A 23 -30.05 6.93 -1.41
C ALA A 23 -29.79 7.36 -2.86
N LEU A 24 -30.71 8.10 -3.48
CA LEU A 24 -30.54 8.61 -4.83
C LEU A 24 -29.41 9.64 -4.94
N ILE A 25 -29.28 10.53 -3.95
CA ILE A 25 -28.19 11.52 -3.91
C ILE A 25 -26.84 10.83 -3.75
N GLU A 26 -26.74 9.86 -2.83
CA GLU A 26 -25.52 9.08 -2.63
C GLU A 26 -25.14 8.32 -3.90
N TRP A 27 -26.12 7.68 -4.56
CA TRP A 27 -25.89 6.99 -5.82
C TRP A 27 -25.42 7.94 -6.94
N ALA A 28 -26.03 9.12 -7.05
CA ALA A 28 -25.62 10.13 -8.02
C ALA A 28 -24.19 10.65 -7.75
N ALA A 29 -23.86 10.90 -6.48
CA ALA A 29 -22.52 11.30 -6.07
C ALA A 29 -21.47 10.21 -6.37
N ALA A 30 -21.77 8.96 -6.01
CA ALA A 30 -20.91 7.82 -6.29
C ALA A 30 -20.70 7.62 -7.81
N ARG A 31 -21.77 7.79 -8.61
CA ARG A 31 -21.68 7.70 -10.07
C ARG A 31 -20.80 8.80 -10.66
N ARG A 32 -20.92 10.03 -10.18
CA ARG A 32 -20.06 11.15 -10.61
C ARG A 32 -18.61 10.90 -10.22
N ALA A 33 -18.36 10.44 -9.00
CA ALA A 33 -17.00 10.11 -8.54
C ALA A 33 -16.36 9.02 -9.41
N LYS A 34 -17.12 7.97 -9.74
CA LYS A 34 -16.66 6.92 -10.66
C LYS A 34 -16.30 7.49 -12.03
N GLN A 35 -17.17 8.30 -12.63
CA GLN A 35 -16.91 8.93 -13.93
C GLN A 35 -15.64 9.80 -13.93
N MET A 36 -15.45 10.61 -12.88
CA MET A 36 -14.27 11.47 -12.75
C MET A 36 -12.99 10.66 -12.58
N ARG A 37 -13.03 9.61 -11.76
CA ARG A 37 -11.88 8.71 -11.57
C ARG A 37 -11.53 7.99 -12.86
N ASP A 38 -12.52 7.45 -13.56
CA ASP A 38 -12.30 6.72 -14.81
C ASP A 38 -11.74 7.65 -15.89
N ALA A 39 -12.24 8.89 -15.99
CA ALA A 39 -11.71 9.91 -16.91
C ALA A 39 -10.27 10.31 -16.56
N PHE A 40 -9.97 10.50 -15.28
CA PHE A 40 -8.62 10.82 -14.81
C PHE A 40 -7.63 9.67 -15.08
N HIS A 41 -8.02 8.42 -14.78
CA HIS A 41 -7.17 7.27 -15.06
C HIS A 41 -6.89 7.13 -16.55
N LEU A 42 -7.91 7.29 -17.41
CA LEU A 42 -7.73 7.25 -18.87
C LEU A 42 -6.75 8.31 -19.36
N GLN A 43 -6.92 9.57 -18.93
CA GLN A 43 -6.03 10.65 -19.32
C GLN A 43 -4.60 10.42 -18.81
N LEU A 44 -4.44 9.95 -17.57
CA LEU A 44 -3.14 9.69 -16.99
C LEU A 44 -2.42 8.52 -17.68
N ILE A 45 -3.16 7.50 -18.11
CA ILE A 45 -2.62 6.38 -18.90
C ILE A 45 -2.12 6.89 -20.26
N GLU A 46 -2.84 7.81 -20.91
CA GLU A 46 -2.48 8.36 -22.21
C GLU A 46 -1.23 9.26 -22.14
N ASP A 47 -1.13 10.08 -21.09
CA ASP A 47 -0.05 11.06 -20.95
C ASP A 47 1.25 10.46 -20.38
N GLU A 48 1.17 9.63 -19.33
CA GLU A 48 2.36 9.18 -18.58
C GLU A 48 2.52 7.65 -18.42
N ASN A 49 1.51 6.85 -18.78
CA ASN A 49 1.50 5.39 -18.59
C ASN A 49 2.07 4.94 -17.22
N PRO A 50 1.47 5.37 -16.10
CA PRO A 50 2.09 5.21 -14.79
C PRO A 50 2.09 3.77 -14.28
N GLU A 51 3.12 3.48 -13.50
CA GLU A 51 3.32 2.22 -12.80
C GLU A 51 2.75 2.28 -11.37
N LEU A 52 2.10 1.20 -10.95
CA LEU A 52 1.51 1.07 -9.62
C LEU A 52 2.47 0.32 -8.69
N TYR A 53 2.78 0.94 -7.55
CA TYR A 53 3.71 0.41 -6.57
C TYR A 53 3.02 0.05 -5.25
N SER A 54 3.44 -1.05 -4.64
CA SER A 54 3.11 -1.44 -3.27
C SER A 54 4.23 -0.99 -2.34
N PHE A 55 3.84 -0.65 -1.12
CA PHE A 55 4.78 -0.55 -0.02
C PHE A 55 4.69 -1.82 0.82
N THR A 56 5.78 -2.57 0.88
CA THR A 56 5.91 -3.74 1.74
C THR A 56 6.93 -3.45 2.83
N ARG A 57 6.63 -3.88 4.06
CA ARG A 57 7.55 -3.73 5.18
C ARG A 57 8.37 -5.01 5.29
N ASN A 58 9.68 -4.89 5.12
CA ASN A 58 10.59 -6.01 5.30
C ASN A 58 10.77 -6.31 6.80
N GLN A 59 11.23 -7.53 7.11
CA GLN A 59 11.44 -8.01 8.48
C GLN A 59 12.36 -7.10 9.30
N ASP A 60 13.32 -6.44 8.64
CA ASP A 60 14.26 -5.47 9.25
C ASP A 60 13.61 -4.11 9.59
N GLY A 61 12.29 -3.98 9.38
CA GLY A 61 11.54 -2.74 9.61
C GLY A 61 11.71 -1.70 8.50
N SER A 62 12.52 -1.98 7.48
CA SER A 62 12.69 -1.16 6.28
C SER A 62 11.49 -1.26 5.34
N LEU A 63 11.15 -0.16 4.67
CA LEU A 63 10.05 -0.08 3.71
C LEU A 63 10.61 -0.29 2.29
N SER A 64 10.26 -1.38 1.62
CA SER A 64 10.56 -1.55 0.20
C SER A 64 9.37 -1.15 -0.67
N LEU A 65 9.66 -0.33 -1.67
CA LEU A 65 8.75 -0.08 -2.78
C LEU A 65 8.89 -1.24 -3.78
N ARG A 66 7.79 -1.89 -4.14
CA ARG A 66 7.76 -2.96 -5.14
C ARG A 66 6.74 -2.62 -6.23
N LEU A 67 7.05 -2.99 -7.46
CA LEU A 67 6.18 -2.75 -8.62
C LEU A 67 5.11 -3.84 -8.68
N ILE A 68 3.83 -3.44 -8.73
CA ILE A 68 2.68 -4.35 -8.80
C ILE A 68 2.32 -4.63 -10.27
N CYS A 69 1.96 -3.57 -10.99
CA CYS A 69 1.48 -3.62 -12.39
C CYS A 69 1.39 -2.20 -12.97
N MET A 70 1.10 -2.08 -14.26
CA MET A 70 0.77 -0.77 -14.84
C MET A 70 -0.67 -0.35 -14.53
N LEU A 71 -0.91 0.96 -14.39
CA LEU A 71 -2.27 1.49 -14.15
C LEU A 71 -3.24 1.09 -15.27
N LYS A 72 -2.75 0.96 -16.51
CA LYS A 72 -3.54 0.50 -17.65
C LYS A 72 -4.10 -0.90 -17.43
N GLU A 73 -3.26 -1.85 -17.05
CA GLU A 73 -3.65 -3.24 -16.79
C GLU A 73 -4.62 -3.31 -15.60
N PHE A 74 -4.39 -2.50 -14.57
CA PHE A 74 -5.30 -2.38 -13.43
C PHE A 74 -6.68 -1.85 -13.84
N PHE A 75 -6.73 -0.87 -14.74
CA PHE A 75 -7.97 -0.30 -15.25
C PHE A 75 -8.73 -1.30 -16.14
N GLU A 76 -8.02 -2.01 -17.03
CA GLU A 76 -8.60 -3.06 -17.90
C GLU A 76 -9.19 -4.22 -17.08
N ASN A 77 -8.58 -4.56 -15.94
CA ASN A 77 -9.05 -5.62 -15.03
C ASN A 77 -10.15 -5.18 -14.04
N GLU A 78 -10.94 -4.15 -14.38
CA GLU A 78 -11.98 -3.58 -13.51
C GLU A 78 -11.46 -3.15 -12.11
N HIS A 79 -10.26 -2.57 -12.05
CA HIS A 79 -9.62 -2.19 -10.78
C HIS A 79 -9.28 -3.39 -9.87
N ARG A 80 -9.04 -4.57 -10.47
CA ARG A 80 -8.49 -5.73 -9.77
C ARG A 80 -7.01 -5.87 -10.11
N PHE A 81 -6.25 -6.26 -9.10
CA PHE A 81 -4.85 -6.63 -9.31
C PHE A 81 -4.77 -7.97 -10.04
N PRO A 82 -3.84 -8.13 -11.00
CA PRO A 82 -3.62 -9.42 -11.66
C PRO A 82 -3.30 -10.51 -10.62
N GLU A 83 -3.79 -11.73 -10.79
CA GLU A 83 -3.46 -12.85 -9.89
C GLU A 83 -1.96 -13.18 -9.87
N LEU A 84 -1.25 -12.83 -10.96
CA LEU A 84 0.20 -12.96 -11.08
C LEU A 84 0.97 -11.84 -10.34
N SER A 85 0.29 -10.77 -9.92
CA SER A 85 0.88 -9.81 -8.99
C SER A 85 0.85 -10.46 -7.61
N LEU A 86 2.00 -11.01 -7.22
CA LEU A 86 2.20 -11.75 -5.96
C LEU A 86 1.80 -10.94 -4.70
N GLU A 87 1.50 -9.65 -4.83
CA GLU A 87 1.38 -8.69 -3.72
C GLU A 87 -0.05 -8.27 -3.36
N ALA A 88 -1.08 -8.66 -4.12
CA ALA A 88 -2.47 -8.34 -3.74
C ALA A 88 -3.12 -9.39 -2.83
N THR A 89 -2.53 -10.58 -2.76
CA THR A 89 -2.98 -11.65 -1.86
C THR A 89 -1.88 -11.87 -0.84
N ILE A 90 -1.94 -11.14 0.28
CA ILE A 90 -1.11 -11.50 1.43
C ILE A 90 -1.49 -12.94 1.81
N ARG A 91 -0.61 -13.89 1.47
CA ARG A 91 -0.86 -15.30 1.78
C ARG A 91 -0.76 -15.48 3.28
N PHE A 92 -1.48 -16.46 3.81
CA PHE A 92 -1.38 -16.80 5.22
C PHE A 92 0.07 -17.11 5.63
N GLU A 93 0.87 -17.67 4.72
CA GLU A 93 2.31 -17.89 4.91
C GLU A 93 3.08 -16.57 5.13
N ASP A 94 2.81 -15.54 4.33
CA ASP A 94 3.44 -14.21 4.52
C ASP A 94 2.96 -13.54 5.82
N LEU A 95 1.70 -13.77 6.23
CA LEU A 95 1.19 -13.33 7.53
C LEU A 95 1.89 -14.05 8.70
N MET A 96 2.21 -15.33 8.55
CA MET A 96 2.95 -16.12 9.55
C MET A 96 4.42 -15.72 9.63
N ALA A 97 4.99 -15.19 8.53
CA ALA A 97 6.34 -14.64 8.50
C ALA A 97 6.41 -13.17 9.00
N LEU A 98 5.27 -12.55 9.37
CA LEU A 98 5.27 -11.20 9.91
C LEU A 98 5.88 -11.16 11.32
N PRO A 99 6.74 -10.17 11.61
CA PRO A 99 7.44 -10.05 12.90
C PRO A 99 6.51 -9.71 14.09
N SER A 100 5.19 -9.59 13.87
CA SER A 100 4.22 -9.35 14.94
C SER A 100 3.67 -10.63 15.58
N LEU A 101 3.87 -11.80 14.96
CA LEU A 101 3.62 -13.09 15.61
C LEU A 101 4.83 -13.43 16.48
N VAL A 102 4.94 -12.70 17.59
CA VAL A 102 5.76 -13.10 18.73
C VAL A 102 5.27 -14.49 19.16
N GLU A 103 6.18 -15.44 19.36
CA GLU A 103 5.86 -16.76 19.92
C GLU A 103 4.89 -16.62 21.10
N GLU A 104 3.78 -17.37 21.07
CA GLU A 104 2.73 -17.32 22.09
C GLU A 104 3.37 -17.44 23.49
N GLY A 105 3.35 -16.34 24.25
CA GLY A 105 3.83 -16.30 25.63
C GLY A 105 4.96 -15.31 25.95
N VAL A 106 5.57 -14.66 24.96
CA VAL A 106 6.58 -13.62 25.24
C VAL A 106 5.93 -12.23 25.31
N VAL A 107 5.92 -11.64 26.51
CA VAL A 107 5.45 -10.25 26.72
C VAL A 107 6.41 -9.30 26.01
N THR A 108 5.99 -8.70 24.91
CA THR A 108 6.78 -7.66 24.25
C THR A 108 6.46 -6.29 24.81
N LEU A 109 7.52 -5.57 25.14
CA LEU A 109 7.43 -4.13 25.36
C LEU A 109 7.41 -3.44 24.00
N PRO A 110 6.61 -2.37 23.82
CA PRO A 110 6.59 -1.62 22.57
C PRO A 110 8.00 -1.13 22.22
N PRO A 111 8.37 -1.12 20.93
CA PRO A 111 9.70 -0.70 20.50
C PRO A 111 10.01 0.70 21.03
N LYS A 112 11.20 0.85 21.62
CA LYS A 112 11.66 2.13 22.16
C LYS A 112 11.73 3.14 21.02
N LYS A 113 11.09 4.29 21.21
CA LYS A 113 11.10 5.38 20.23
C LYS A 113 12.55 5.68 19.82
N PRO A 114 12.86 5.78 18.51
CA PRO A 114 14.21 6.08 18.08
C PRO A 114 14.63 7.46 18.63
N ASP A 115 15.79 7.49 19.30
CA ASP A 115 16.39 8.72 19.78
C ASP A 115 16.88 9.52 18.58
N ARG A 116 16.16 10.60 18.24
CA ARG A 116 16.53 11.54 17.16
C ARG A 116 17.71 12.39 17.61
N ASN A 117 18.89 11.78 17.82
CA ASN A 117 20.13 12.50 18.05
C ASN A 117 20.94 12.54 16.74
N PRO A 118 21.13 13.73 16.12
CA PRO A 118 21.83 13.86 14.84
C PRO A 118 23.29 13.38 14.88
N SER A 119 23.90 13.22 16.06
CA SER A 119 25.30 12.80 16.18
C SER A 119 25.54 11.29 16.10
N LYS A 120 24.49 10.43 16.18
CA LYS A 120 24.65 8.96 16.12
C LYS A 120 24.53 8.37 14.71
N VAL A 121 23.82 9.05 13.80
CA VAL A 121 23.63 8.58 12.41
C VAL A 121 24.96 8.55 11.64
N VAL A 122 25.90 9.44 11.99
CA VAL A 122 27.23 9.48 11.34
C VAL A 122 28.14 8.34 11.80
N THR A 123 27.90 7.72 12.97
CA THR A 123 28.83 6.73 13.55
C THR A 123 28.54 5.29 13.11
N GLU A 124 27.31 4.95 12.74
CA GLU A 124 26.98 3.59 12.25
C GLU A 124 27.30 3.37 10.76
N GLU A 125 27.24 4.41 9.92
CA GLU A 125 27.64 4.33 8.51
C GLU A 125 29.17 4.17 8.32
N VAL A 126 29.99 4.70 9.24
CA VAL A 126 31.46 4.67 9.12
C VAL A 126 32.07 3.32 9.53
N ASN A 127 31.31 2.43 10.20
CA ASN A 127 31.85 1.16 10.74
C ASN A 127 31.28 -0.10 10.07
N LYS A 128 30.70 0.02 8.88
CA LYS A 128 30.45 -1.15 8.03
C LYS A 128 31.49 -1.11 6.91
N PRO A 129 32.56 -1.93 6.95
CA PRO A 129 33.52 -1.94 5.86
C PRO A 129 32.79 -2.38 4.59
N ASP A 130 32.82 -1.51 3.59
CA ASP A 130 32.31 -1.76 2.26
C ASP A 130 32.98 -3.01 1.68
N GLN A 131 32.22 -4.10 1.55
CA GLN A 131 32.70 -5.37 0.98
C GLN A 131 32.91 -5.30 -0.55
N ILE A 132 33.02 -4.11 -1.13
CA ILE A 132 33.05 -3.90 -2.58
C ILE A 132 34.49 -3.67 -3.09
N GLU A 133 35.41 -3.16 -2.28
CA GLU A 133 36.79 -2.89 -2.75
C GLU A 133 37.70 -4.13 -2.83
N THR A 134 37.34 -5.25 -2.19
CA THR A 134 38.17 -6.47 -2.19
C THR A 134 38.06 -7.29 -3.49
N LEU A 135 37.06 -7.04 -4.34
CA LEU A 135 36.86 -7.76 -5.61
C LEU A 135 37.52 -7.09 -6.81
N VAL A 136 37.88 -5.80 -6.72
CA VAL A 136 38.53 -5.06 -7.83
C VAL A 136 40.05 -5.15 -7.76
N ALA A 137 40.63 -5.32 -6.57
CA ALA A 137 42.08 -5.38 -6.40
C ALA A 137 42.72 -6.75 -6.78
N ALA A 138 41.91 -7.78 -7.06
CA ALA A 138 42.43 -9.10 -7.45
C ALA A 138 42.73 -9.24 -8.95
N ASP A 139 42.29 -8.30 -9.79
CA ASP A 139 42.37 -8.41 -11.27
C ASP A 139 43.46 -7.54 -11.93
N ILE A 140 44.29 -6.84 -11.15
CA ILE A 140 45.30 -5.89 -11.70
C ILE A 140 46.75 -6.33 -11.41
N VAL A 141 46.98 -7.40 -10.65
CA VAL A 141 48.34 -7.86 -10.31
C VAL A 141 48.65 -9.22 -10.96
N ASP A 142 48.59 -9.31 -12.28
CA ASP A 142 49.25 -10.43 -12.99
C ASP A 142 49.75 -10.12 -14.41
N GLU A 143 49.92 -8.85 -14.80
CA GLU A 143 50.35 -8.52 -16.18
C GLU A 143 51.46 -7.46 -16.28
N SER A 144 52.49 -7.57 -15.44
CA SER A 144 53.73 -6.82 -15.67
C SER A 144 54.95 -7.48 -15.04
N ASN A 145 55.24 -8.74 -15.38
CA ASN A 145 56.60 -9.27 -15.28
C ASN A 145 56.83 -10.49 -16.18
N THR A 146 56.97 -10.25 -17.49
CA THR A 146 57.66 -11.17 -18.41
C THR A 146 58.25 -10.39 -19.57
N LEU A 147 59.50 -9.95 -19.39
CA LEU A 147 60.64 -9.96 -20.32
C LEU A 147 61.68 -8.90 -19.92
#